data_AF-A0AAV5F7J9-F1
#
_entry.id   AF-A0AAV5F7J9-F1
#
_cell.length_a   1.000
_cell.length_b   1.000
_cell.length_c   1.000
_cell.angle_alpha   90.00
_cell.angle_beta   90.00
_cell.angle_gamma   90.00
#
_symmetry.space_group_name_H-M   'P 1'
#
loop_
_entity.id
_entity.type
_entity.pdbx_description
1 polymer ?
#
loop_
_entity_poly.entity_id
_entity_poly.type
_entity_poly.pdbx_seq_one_letter_code
_entity_poly.pdbx_strand_id
1 'polypeptide(L)'
;MFGVVFPDHTFPLDATAFAQRTRRRYRPPPDEQRAERVALRVGENLFNFMQSFCGADGGKLVVPTDILDRWFRKFQERAKKDPSYLKSFDF
;
A
#
# COMPACT_ATOMS: atom_id res chain seq x y z
N MET A 1 40.21 -6.09 12.28
CA MET A 1 39.77 -7.50 12.22
C MET A 1 39.18 -7.82 13.58
N PHE A 2 37.86 -7.75 13.72
CA PHE A 2 37.17 -8.07 14.98
C PHE A 2 36.23 -9.24 14.72
N GLY A 3 36.55 -10.38 15.33
CA GLY A 3 35.82 -11.63 15.18
C GLY A 3 34.60 -11.67 16.11
N VAL A 4 33.45 -12.03 15.54
CA VAL A 4 32.27 -12.42 16.30
C VAL A 4 32.38 -13.92 16.63
N VAL A 5 32.47 -14.24 17.92
CA VAL A 5 32.40 -15.61 18.43
C VAL A 5 30.93 -16.01 18.49
N PHE A 6 30.55 -17.02 17.71
CA PHE A 6 29.24 -17.68 17.80
C PHE A 6 29.38 -18.99 18.60
N PRO A 7 28.57 -19.24 19.64
CA PRO A 7 28.53 -20.53 20.30
C PRO A 7 27.61 -21.52 19.56
N ASP A 8 28.12 -22.74 19.43
CA ASP A 8 27.45 -24.01 19.13
C ASP A 8 26.53 -24.13 17.89
N HIS A 9 27.18 -24.53 16.79
CA HIS A 9 26.78 -25.57 15.84
C HIS A 9 25.28 -25.85 15.63
N THR A 10 24.51 -24.94 15.01
CA THR A 10 23.45 -25.31 14.05
C THR A 10 23.13 -24.12 13.13
N PHE A 11 23.96 -23.88 12.12
CA PHE A 11 23.57 -23.06 10.98
C PHE A 11 23.04 -23.99 9.87
N PRO A 12 21.79 -23.87 9.40
CA PRO A 12 21.37 -24.63 8.23
C PRO A 12 22.09 -24.10 6.99
N LEU A 13 22.81 -24.99 6.31
CA LEU A 13 23.66 -24.74 5.13
C LEU A 13 22.89 -24.50 3.84
N ASP A 14 21.70 -23.89 3.85
CA ASP A 14 21.03 -23.55 2.59
C ASP A 14 20.39 -22.15 2.57
N ALA A 15 20.54 -21.47 1.42
CA ALA A 15 19.96 -20.16 1.18
C ALA A 15 18.42 -20.21 1.25
N THR A 16 17.84 -21.39 1.02
CA THR A 16 16.41 -21.66 1.13
C THR A 16 15.91 -21.53 2.56
N ALA A 17 16.69 -21.88 3.59
CA ALA A 17 16.33 -21.76 5.00
C ALA A 17 16.34 -20.29 5.45
N PHE A 18 17.26 -19.48 4.94
CA PHE A 18 17.24 -18.03 5.14
C PHE A 18 16.01 -17.41 4.48
N ALA A 19 15.70 -17.81 3.24
CA ALA A 19 14.51 -17.39 2.52
C ALA A 19 13.20 -17.91 3.15
N GLN A 20 13.20 -19.09 3.76
CA GLN A 20 12.06 -19.65 4.48
C GLN A 20 11.87 -18.96 5.84
N ARG A 21 12.94 -18.51 6.50
CA ARG A 21 12.86 -17.74 7.75
C ARG A 21 12.31 -16.33 7.50
N THR A 22 12.66 -15.69 6.40
CA THR A 22 12.05 -14.42 5.98
C THR A 22 10.62 -14.61 5.46
N ARG A 23 10.32 -15.73 4.78
CA ARG A 23 8.97 -16.02 4.25
C ARG A 23 7.97 -16.61 5.23
N ARG A 24 8.39 -17.22 6.34
CA ARG A 24 7.44 -17.88 7.26
C ARG A 24 6.86 -16.98 8.34
N ARG A 25 7.39 -15.79 8.64
CA ARG A 25 6.78 -14.86 9.61
C ARG A 25 7.12 -13.38 9.36
N TYR A 26 7.04 -12.88 8.13
CA TYR A 26 6.70 -11.46 8.00
C TYR A 26 5.18 -11.35 8.03
N ARG A 27 4.62 -11.42 9.25
CA ARG A 27 3.30 -10.85 9.49
C ARG A 27 3.60 -9.36 9.69
N PRO A 28 3.32 -8.49 8.71
CA PRO A 28 3.43 -7.05 8.93
C PRO A 28 2.69 -6.72 10.24
N PRO A 29 3.30 -5.95 11.16
CA PRO A 29 2.63 -5.57 12.38
C PRO A 29 1.27 -4.94 12.02
N PRO A 30 0.25 -5.05 12.90
CA PRO A 30 -1.13 -4.72 12.56
C PRO A 30 -1.33 -3.30 12.01
N ASP A 31 -0.41 -2.37 12.27
CA ASP A 31 -0.32 -1.04 11.68
C ASP A 31 0.09 -1.02 10.20
N GLU A 32 1.07 -1.83 9.78
CA GLU A 32 1.51 -1.91 8.38
C GLU A 32 0.39 -2.49 7.48
N GLN A 33 -0.37 -3.48 7.98
CA GLN A 33 -1.55 -4.00 7.27
C GLN A 33 -2.67 -2.96 7.15
N ARG A 34 -2.81 -2.04 8.11
CA ARG A 34 -3.79 -0.95 8.02
C ARG A 34 -3.37 0.04 6.95
N ALA A 35 -2.09 0.43 6.93
CA ALA A 35 -1.55 1.32 5.93
C ALA A 35 -1.73 0.77 4.50
N GLU A 36 -1.48 -0.52 4.30
CA GLU A 36 -1.74 -1.21 3.03
C GLU A 36 -3.21 -1.15 2.61
N ARG A 37 -4.15 -1.42 3.53
CA ARG A 37 -5.60 -1.35 3.25
C ARG A 37 -6.08 0.07 2.94
N VAL A 38 -5.57 1.06 3.67
CA VAL A 38 -5.84 2.47 3.41
C VAL A 38 -5.36 2.84 2.01
N ALA A 39 -4.13 2.45 1.66
CA ALA A 39 -3.56 2.74 0.35
C ALA A 39 -4.40 2.14 -0.80
N LEU A 40 -4.87 0.90 -0.65
CA LEU A 40 -5.77 0.26 -1.62
C LEU A 40 -7.08 1.05 -1.81
N ARG A 41 -7.75 1.41 -0.72
CA ARG A 41 -9.03 2.14 -0.81
C ARG A 41 -8.87 3.55 -1.36
N VAL A 42 -7.78 4.23 -1.03
CA VAL A 42 -7.43 5.54 -1.61
C VAL A 42 -7.18 5.39 -3.12
N GLY A 43 -6.44 4.37 -3.53
CA GLY A 43 -6.19 4.05 -4.93
C GLY A 43 -7.48 3.75 -5.71
N GLU A 44 -8.37 2.94 -5.15
CA GLU A 44 -9.69 2.65 -5.74
C GLU A 44 -10.54 3.91 -5.88
N ASN A 45 -10.55 4.79 -4.87
CA ASN A 45 -11.29 6.04 -4.93
C ASN A 45 -10.78 6.95 -6.06
N LEU A 46 -9.46 7.07 -6.19
CA LEU A 46 -8.83 7.81 -7.27
C LEU A 46 -9.14 7.18 -8.63
N PHE A 47 -9.02 5.86 -8.76
CA PHE A 47 -9.30 5.14 -10.00
C PHE A 47 -10.73 5.34 -10.48
N ASN A 48 -11.70 5.21 -9.58
CA ASN A 48 -13.12 5.48 -9.87
C ASN A 48 -13.35 6.93 -10.33
N PHE A 49 -12.64 7.90 -9.72
CA PHE A 49 -12.69 9.28 -10.16
C PHE A 49 -12.12 9.44 -11.57
N MET A 50 -10.96 8.85 -11.87
CA MET A 50 -10.36 8.92 -13.20
C MET A 50 -11.22 8.24 -14.26
N GLN A 51 -11.86 7.10 -13.94
CA GLN A 51 -12.81 6.42 -14.83
C GLN A 51 -14.03 7.28 -15.16
N SER A 52 -14.47 8.15 -14.25
CA SER A 52 -15.61 9.05 -14.53
C SER A 52 -15.35 10.06 -15.66
N PHE A 53 -14.08 10.31 -16.03
CA PHE A 53 -13.71 11.20 -17.13
C PHE A 53 -13.45 10.47 -18.46
N CYS A 54 -13.46 9.13 -18.47
CA CYS A 54 -13.05 8.35 -19.63
C CYS A 54 -14.29 7.85 -20.40
N GLY A 55 -14.30 8.08 -21.72
CA GLY A 55 -14.99 7.20 -22.65
C GLY A 55 -14.12 5.95 -22.85
N ALA A 56 -14.69 4.75 -22.76
CA ALA A 56 -13.92 3.52 -22.82
C ALA A 56 -13.42 3.27 -24.26
N ASP A 57 -12.20 3.70 -24.57
CA ASP A 57 -11.51 3.36 -25.81
C ASP A 57 -10.36 2.37 -25.52
N GLY A 58 -10.60 1.10 -25.83
CA GLY A 58 -9.55 0.10 -26.04
C GLY A 58 -8.63 -0.23 -24.85
N GLY A 59 -9.09 -0.07 -23.60
CA GLY A 59 -8.33 -0.45 -22.41
C GLY A 59 -7.27 0.56 -21.96
N LYS A 60 -7.30 1.79 -22.49
CA LYS A 60 -6.45 2.89 -22.03
C LYS A 60 -7.29 3.94 -21.33
N LEU A 61 -6.78 4.45 -20.22
CA LEU A 61 -7.39 5.56 -19.48
C LEU A 61 -6.71 6.86 -19.91
N VAL A 62 -7.42 7.72 -20.63
CA VAL A 62 -6.93 9.06 -20.98
C VAL A 62 -7.53 10.07 -20.02
N VAL A 63 -6.68 10.73 -19.25
CA VAL A 63 -7.08 11.72 -18.25
C VAL A 63 -6.30 13.02 -18.45
N PRO A 64 -6.87 14.19 -18.10
CA PRO A 64 -6.13 15.44 -18.06
C PRO A 64 -4.92 15.35 -17.12
N THR A 65 -3.87 16.12 -17.41
CA THR A 65 -2.63 16.13 -16.60
C THR A 65 -2.86 16.55 -15.16
N ASP A 66 -3.84 17.43 -14.90
CA ASP A 66 -4.18 17.94 -13.57
C ASP A 66 -5.21 17.08 -12.82
N ILE A 67 -5.41 15.82 -13.23
CA ILE A 67 -6.47 14.96 -12.65
C ILE A 67 -6.23 14.68 -11.17
N LEU A 68 -4.96 14.52 -10.77
CA LEU A 68 -4.58 14.25 -9.40
C LEU A 68 -4.91 15.44 -8.50
N ASP A 69 -4.58 16.66 -8.91
CA ASP A 69 -4.91 17.89 -8.17
C ASP A 69 -6.42 18.07 -7.98
N ARG A 70 -7.20 17.83 -9.05
CA ARG A 70 -8.66 17.95 -9.01
C ARG A 70 -9.28 16.92 -8.06
N TRP A 71 -8.81 15.68 -8.13
CA TRP A 71 -9.23 14.63 -7.22
C TRP A 71 -8.86 14.96 -5.78
N PHE A 72 -7.60 15.34 -5.54
CA PHE A 72 -7.07 15.59 -4.22
C PHE A 72 -7.80 16.76 -3.53
N ARG A 73 -8.12 17.82 -4.26
CA ARG A 73 -8.93 18.92 -3.73
C ARG A 73 -10.32 18.45 -3.28
N LYS A 74 -11.00 17.62 -4.08
CA LYS A 74 -12.32 17.05 -3.69
C LYS A 74 -12.19 16.11 -2.50
N PHE A 75 -11.12 15.31 -2.45
CA PHE A 75 -10.82 14.42 -1.33
C PHE A 75 -10.63 15.23 -0.04
N GLN A 76 -9.82 16.30 -0.08
CA GLN A 76 -9.60 17.19 1.06
C GLN A 76 -10.88 17.89 1.51
N GLU A 77 -11.69 18.41 0.58
CA GLU A 77 -12.96 19.05 0.91
C GLU A 77 -13.91 18.06 1.63
N ARG A 78 -13.98 16.81 1.17
CA ARG A 78 -14.77 15.76 1.82
C ARG A 78 -14.21 15.35 3.18
N ALA A 79 -12.89 15.18 3.29
CA ALA A 79 -12.23 14.85 4.55
C ALA A 79 -12.39 15.96 5.61
N LYS A 80 -12.38 17.24 5.19
CA LYS A 80 -12.65 18.38 6.07
C LYS A 80 -14.11 18.45 6.50
N LYS A 81 -15.03 18.15 5.59
CA LYS A 81 -16.47 18.22 5.85
C LYS A 81 -16.98 17.07 6.71
N ASP A 82 -16.41 15.88 6.53
CA ASP A 82 -16.81 14.67 7.26
C ASP A 82 -15.57 13.95 7.83
N PRO A 83 -15.31 14.08 9.14
CA PRO A 83 -14.24 13.35 9.82
C PRO A 83 -14.41 11.82 9.75
N SER A 84 -15.62 11.33 9.52
CA SER A 84 -15.92 9.90 9.36
C SER A 84 -15.48 9.37 8.00
N TYR A 85 -15.33 10.26 7.00
CA TYR A 85 -14.87 9.87 5.67
C TYR A 85 -13.48 9.22 5.72
N LEU A 86 -12.55 9.77 6.51
CA LEU A 86 -11.21 9.19 6.68
C LEU A 86 -11.25 7.83 7.39
N LYS A 87 -12.20 7.65 8.32
CA LYS A 87 -12.38 6.36 9.01
C LYS A 87 -12.88 5.26 8.08
N SER A 88 -13.52 5.60 6.96
CA SER A 88 -13.95 4.63 5.95
C SER A 88 -12.76 3.89 5.28
N PHE A 89 -11.55 4.42 5.43
CA PHE A 89 -10.32 3.83 4.89
C PHE A 89 -9.58 2.93 5.91
N ASP A 90 -9.89 3.00 7.21
CA ASP A 90 -9.06 2.45 8.32
C ASP A 90 -9.44 1.04 8.81
N PHE A 91 -10.60 0.48 8.42
CA PHE A 91 -11.19 -0.72 9.05
C PHE A 91 -10.22 -1.89 9.32
#